data_AF-A0ABD2P356-F1
#
_entry.id   AF-A0ABD2P356-F1
#
_cell.length_a   1.000
_cell.length_b   1.000
_cell.length_c   1.000
_cell.angle_alpha   90.00
_cell.angle_beta   90.00
_cell.angle_gamma   90.00
#
_symmetry.space_group_name_H-M   'P 1'
#
loop_
_entity.id
_entity.type
_entity.pdbx_description
1 polymer ?
#
loop_
_entity_poly.entity_id
_entity_poly.type
_entity_poly.pdbx_seq_one_letter_code
_entity_poly.pdbx_strand_id
1 'polypeptide(L)'
;MDIYMGMYYNTIIGWAVYYLVASFQSELPWVSCHNRWNTPDCRPVTSLFPNVTASSPAREFFEREVLEQYKADSLNRMGPIKPALALCVFSVFVLVYFSLWKGVRSTGKAVWITALAPYVVLIILLVRGVSLPGAANGIRYYLTPEWHKLYNSKVWIDAAAQIFFSLGPGFGTLLALSSYNKFNNNCYRDALLTSTINCLTSFLAGFVIFSVLGYMAHVQHKSIEQVGLEGPGLVFIVYPEAIATMSGSVFWSIIFFLMLITLGLDSTFGGLEAMITALCDEYPRTLGRHREIFVAFLLLGIYICALPTTTYVSFLNSFL
;
A
#
# COMPACT_ATOMS: atom_id res chain seq x y z
N MET A 1 -8.71 13.80 11.54
CA MET A 1 -7.90 12.60 11.28
C MET A 1 -7.89 12.28 9.80
N ASP A 2 -9.06 12.24 9.14
CA ASP A 2 -9.19 11.83 7.74
C ASP A 2 -8.44 12.70 6.73
N ILE A 3 -8.32 14.01 6.98
CA ILE A 3 -7.47 14.90 6.16
C ILE A 3 -6.00 14.48 6.25
N TYR A 4 -5.49 14.16 7.45
CA TYR A 4 -4.11 13.70 7.64
C TYR A 4 -3.86 12.35 6.96
N MET A 5 -4.77 11.39 7.14
CA MET A 5 -4.71 10.11 6.43
C MET A 5 -4.76 10.33 4.92
N GLY A 6 -5.67 11.17 4.43
CA GLY A 6 -5.81 11.51 3.02
C GLY A 6 -4.57 12.16 2.41
N MET A 7 -3.75 12.87 3.20
CA MET A 7 -2.49 13.44 2.71
C MET A 7 -1.42 12.37 2.45
N TYR A 8 -1.08 11.56 3.46
CA TYR A 8 0.05 10.65 3.32
C TYR A 8 -0.32 9.31 2.65
N TYR A 9 -1.53 8.81 2.89
CA TYR A 9 -1.97 7.50 2.38
C TYR A 9 -2.08 7.51 0.85
N ASN A 10 -2.62 8.60 0.28
CA ASN A 10 -2.67 8.79 -1.16
C ASN A 10 -1.28 8.92 -1.81
N THR A 11 -0.26 9.35 -1.06
CA THR A 11 1.13 9.35 -1.54
C THR A 11 1.69 7.94 -1.68
N ILE A 12 1.35 7.04 -0.76
CA ILE A 12 1.71 5.62 -0.87
C ILE A 12 1.05 4.98 -2.10
N ILE A 13 -0.23 5.29 -2.35
CA ILE A 13 -0.91 4.85 -3.59
C ILE A 13 -0.23 5.48 -4.82
N GLY A 14 0.19 6.74 -4.74
CA GLY A 14 0.96 7.41 -5.78
C GLY A 14 2.29 6.72 -6.09
N TRP A 15 2.99 6.16 -5.10
CA TRP A 15 4.15 5.30 -5.34
C TRP A 15 3.75 4.06 -6.12
N ALA A 16 2.66 3.38 -5.75
CA ALA A 16 2.18 2.21 -6.50
C ALA A 16 1.79 2.56 -7.94
N VAL A 17 1.20 3.74 -8.19
CA VAL A 17 0.95 4.24 -9.57
C VAL A 17 2.25 4.46 -10.32
N TYR A 18 3.27 5.06 -9.69
CA TYR A 18 4.59 5.25 -10.30
C TYR A 18 5.21 3.92 -10.74
N TYR A 19 5.16 2.92 -9.86
CA TYR A 19 5.65 1.58 -10.18
C TYR A 19 4.82 0.93 -11.28
N LEU A 20 3.49 1.01 -11.24
CA LEU A 20 2.62 0.46 -12.28
C LEU A 20 2.96 1.04 -13.66
N VAL A 21 3.16 2.36 -13.76
CA VAL A 21 3.58 3.01 -15.01
C VAL A 21 4.97 2.53 -15.43
N ALA A 22 5.91 2.40 -14.49
CA ALA A 22 7.25 1.89 -14.74
C ALA A 22 7.25 0.41 -15.18
N SER A 23 6.25 -0.38 -14.81
CA SER A 23 6.11 -1.79 -15.19
C SER A 23 5.75 -2.01 -16.66
N PHE A 24 5.26 -1.01 -17.39
CA PHE A 24 4.88 -1.15 -18.81
C PHE A 24 6.08 -1.13 -19.78
N GLN A 25 7.30 -1.17 -19.26
CA GLN A 25 8.52 -1.31 -20.06
C GLN A 25 8.79 -2.78 -20.41
N SER A 26 9.59 -3.03 -21.45
CA SER A 26 9.97 -4.39 -21.86
C SER A 26 10.80 -5.12 -20.80
N GLU A 27 11.60 -4.37 -20.04
CA GLU A 27 12.36 -4.84 -18.89
C GLU A 27 12.03 -3.94 -17.70
N LEU A 28 11.85 -4.52 -16.52
CA LEU A 28 11.53 -3.75 -15.32
C LEU A 28 12.74 -2.90 -14.88
N PRO A 29 12.56 -1.60 -14.55
CA PRO A 29 13.67 -0.71 -14.21
C PRO A 29 14.51 -1.12 -13.00
N TRP A 30 13.97 -1.98 -12.13
CA TRP A 30 14.63 -2.50 -10.93
C TRP A 30 15.27 -3.89 -11.11
N VAL A 31 15.44 -4.36 -12.35
CA VAL A 31 16.13 -5.63 -12.65
C VAL A 31 17.65 -5.45 -12.67
N SER A 32 18.14 -4.37 -13.29
CA SER A 32 19.56 -4.15 -13.54
C SER A 32 20.11 -2.93 -12.80
N CYS A 33 21.43 -2.88 -12.64
CA CYS A 33 22.16 -1.75 -12.07
C CYS A 33 22.67 -0.75 -13.13
N HIS A 34 22.21 -0.87 -14.38
CA HIS A 34 22.71 -0.09 -15.52
C HIS A 34 21.87 1.16 -15.79
N ASN A 35 21.33 1.79 -14.75
CA ASN A 35 20.51 2.98 -14.88
C ASN A 35 21.22 4.23 -14.34
N ARG A 36 20.75 5.40 -14.79
CA ARG A 36 21.29 6.72 -14.39
C ARG A 36 21.25 6.99 -12.88
N TRP A 37 20.34 6.35 -12.15
CA TRP A 37 20.17 6.53 -10.71
C TRP A 37 21.04 5.60 -9.88
N ASN A 38 21.62 4.57 -10.50
CA ASN A 38 22.36 3.55 -9.78
C ASN A 38 23.75 4.03 -9.32
N THR A 39 24.20 3.55 -8.17
CA THR A 39 25.54 3.83 -7.65
C THR A 39 26.53 2.71 -8.02
N PRO A 40 27.86 2.94 -7.88
CA PRO A 40 28.86 1.89 -8.07
C PRO A 40 28.71 0.69 -7.12
N ASP A 41 27.99 0.86 -6.00
CA ASP A 41 27.74 -0.17 -5.00
C ASP A 41 26.52 -1.05 -5.33
N CYS A 42 25.76 -0.71 -6.38
CA CYS A 42 24.63 -1.51 -6.82
C CYS A 42 25.09 -2.89 -7.30
N ARG A 43 24.49 -3.94 -6.74
CA ARG A 43 24.73 -5.32 -7.15
C ARG A 43 23.41 -6.04 -7.44
N PRO A 44 23.32 -6.82 -8.54
CA PRO A 44 22.18 -7.69 -8.77
C PRO A 44 21.98 -8.67 -7.62
N VAL A 45 20.72 -9.03 -7.39
CA VAL A 45 20.29 -9.94 -6.32
C VAL A 45 20.99 -11.30 -6.38
N THR A 46 21.31 -11.75 -7.59
CA THR A 46 21.97 -13.05 -7.87
C THR A 46 23.50 -12.98 -7.80
N SER A 47 24.08 -11.86 -7.35
CA SER A 47 25.53 -11.70 -7.23
C SER A 47 26.13 -12.69 -6.24
N LEU A 48 27.10 -13.48 -6.69
CA LEU A 48 27.83 -14.47 -5.88
C LEU A 48 28.75 -13.86 -4.82
N PHE A 49 29.05 -12.55 -4.92
CA PHE A 49 29.91 -11.83 -3.98
C PHE A 49 29.07 -10.86 -3.14
N PRO A 50 28.61 -11.28 -1.95
CA PRO A 50 27.89 -10.40 -1.04
C PRO A 50 28.87 -9.42 -0.42
N ASN A 51 28.91 -8.19 -0.95
CA ASN A 51 29.54 -7.09 -0.22
C ASN A 51 28.51 -6.55 0.79
N VAL A 52 28.90 -6.41 2.05
CA VAL A 52 28.00 -5.98 3.13
C VAL A 52 27.43 -4.58 2.89
N THR A 53 28.15 -3.75 2.13
CA THR A 53 27.75 -2.39 1.75
C THR A 53 26.95 -2.32 0.44
N ALA A 54 26.71 -3.44 -0.25
CA ALA A 54 26.03 -3.42 -1.55
C ALA A 54 24.52 -3.19 -1.41
N SER A 55 23.98 -2.39 -2.32
CA SER A 55 22.54 -2.11 -2.48
C SER A 55 21.94 -2.93 -3.62
N SER A 56 20.66 -3.31 -3.51
CA SER A 56 19.95 -3.97 -4.60
C SER A 56 19.43 -2.94 -5.61
N PRO A 57 19.27 -3.30 -6.90
CA PRO A 57 18.71 -2.41 -7.92
C PRO A 57 17.29 -1.94 -7.57
N ALA A 58 16.48 -2.79 -6.93
CA ALA A 58 15.15 -2.41 -6.43
C ALA A 58 15.19 -1.38 -5.31
N ARG A 59 16.15 -1.52 -4.38
CA ARG A 59 16.36 -0.53 -3.32
C ARG A 59 16.77 0.82 -3.90
N GLU A 60 17.75 0.84 -4.80
CA GLU A 60 18.18 2.09 -5.43
C GLU A 60 17.12 2.70 -6.33
N PHE A 61 16.31 1.88 -7.02
CA PHE A 61 15.17 2.39 -7.77
C PHE A 61 14.19 3.12 -6.84
N PHE A 62 13.81 2.53 -5.71
CA PHE A 62 12.90 3.18 -4.77
C PHE A 62 13.51 4.45 -4.16
N GLU A 63 14.70 4.33 -3.58
CA GLU A 63 15.33 5.38 -2.80
C GLU A 63 15.86 6.53 -3.67
N ARG A 64 16.43 6.20 -4.84
CA ARG A 64 17.16 7.17 -5.68
C ARG A 64 16.40 7.61 -6.91
N GLU A 65 15.59 6.75 -7.54
CA GLU A 65 14.73 7.18 -8.64
C GLU A 65 13.37 7.62 -8.14
N VAL A 66 12.60 6.79 -7.41
CA VAL A 66 11.20 7.11 -7.03
C VAL A 66 11.14 8.27 -6.03
N LEU A 67 11.88 8.18 -4.93
CA LEU A 67 11.88 9.19 -3.85
C LEU A 67 12.93 10.29 -4.03
N GLU A 68 14.03 9.99 -4.73
CA GLU A 68 15.19 10.89 -4.87
C GLU A 68 15.76 11.36 -3.52
N GLN A 69 15.71 10.51 -2.48
CA GLN A 69 15.95 10.90 -1.10
C GLN A 69 17.38 11.39 -0.82
N TYR A 70 18.35 10.93 -1.62
CA TYR A 70 19.75 11.34 -1.53
C TYR A 70 19.99 12.83 -1.86
N LYS A 71 19.00 13.53 -2.42
CA LYS A 71 19.07 14.97 -2.72
C LYS A 71 18.68 15.85 -1.53
N ALA A 72 18.17 15.26 -0.46
CA ALA A 72 17.77 15.97 0.75
C ALA A 72 18.71 15.67 1.92
N ASP A 73 19.11 16.72 2.64
CA ASP A 73 20.02 16.59 3.79
C ASP A 73 19.28 16.33 5.11
N SER A 74 18.09 16.92 5.30
CA SER A 74 17.32 16.84 6.56
C SER A 74 15.88 17.33 6.39
N LEU A 75 15.03 17.11 7.40
CA LEU A 75 13.65 17.66 7.47
C LEU A 75 13.59 19.19 7.25
N ASN A 76 14.66 19.92 7.56
CA ASN A 76 14.74 21.37 7.36
C ASN A 76 15.00 21.76 5.90
N ARG A 77 15.41 20.81 5.04
CA ARG A 77 15.69 21.01 3.61
C ARG A 77 15.02 19.89 2.81
N MET A 78 13.70 19.98 2.70
CA MET A 78 12.86 18.99 2.02
C MET A 78 13.13 18.83 0.52
N GLY A 79 13.74 19.84 -0.11
CA GLY A 79 13.89 19.91 -1.55
C GLY A 79 12.58 20.30 -2.26
N PRO A 80 12.63 20.49 -3.59
CA PRO A 80 11.44 20.76 -4.39
C PRO A 80 10.50 19.55 -4.45
N ILE A 81 9.24 19.83 -4.82
CA ILE A 81 8.25 18.80 -5.17
C ILE A 81 8.75 18.04 -6.41
N LYS A 82 8.73 16.70 -6.35
CA LYS A 82 9.05 15.87 -7.51
C LYS A 82 7.85 15.81 -8.46
N PRO A 83 7.91 16.38 -9.68
CA PRO A 83 6.74 16.52 -10.55
C PRO A 83 6.11 15.20 -10.96
N ALA A 84 6.93 14.18 -11.25
CA ALA A 84 6.42 12.86 -11.66
C ALA A 84 5.62 12.18 -10.54
N LEU A 85 6.07 12.31 -9.28
CA LEU A 85 5.36 11.75 -8.13
C LEU A 85 4.10 12.57 -7.82
N ALA A 86 4.18 13.90 -7.87
CA ALA A 86 3.02 14.77 -7.73
C ALA A 86 1.92 14.44 -8.76
N LEU A 87 2.30 14.15 -10.02
CA LEU A 87 1.36 13.71 -11.06
C LEU A 87 0.75 12.34 -10.75
N CYS A 88 1.53 11.39 -10.24
CA CYS A 88 1.00 10.09 -9.83
C CYS A 88 -0.03 10.26 -8.70
N VAL A 89 0.28 11.06 -7.67
CA VAL A 89 -0.64 11.37 -6.58
C VAL A 89 -1.89 12.10 -7.10
N PHE A 90 -1.72 13.08 -7.99
CA PHE A 90 -2.84 13.77 -8.62
C PHE A 90 -3.78 12.80 -9.35
N SER A 91 -3.24 11.83 -10.08
CA SER A 91 -4.05 10.80 -10.75
C SER A 91 -4.89 9.98 -9.77
N VAL A 92 -4.35 9.68 -8.58
CA VAL A 92 -5.11 9.03 -7.49
C VAL A 92 -6.28 9.91 -7.04
N PHE A 93 -6.05 11.20 -6.80
CA PHE A 93 -7.13 12.13 -6.43
C PHE A 93 -8.21 12.26 -7.51
N VAL A 94 -7.84 12.19 -8.79
CA VAL A 94 -8.81 12.15 -9.90
C VAL A 94 -9.66 10.87 -9.84
N LEU A 95 -9.06 9.71 -9.61
CA LEU A 95 -9.80 8.44 -9.45
C LEU A 95 -10.73 8.48 -8.22
N VAL A 96 -10.25 9.02 -7.10
CA VAL A 96 -11.03 9.20 -5.87
C VAL A 96 -12.20 10.17 -6.10
N TYR A 97 -11.99 11.27 -6.82
CA TYR A 97 -13.04 12.23 -7.15
C TYR A 97 -14.21 11.57 -7.88
N PHE A 98 -13.94 10.89 -9.00
CA PHE A 98 -14.99 10.22 -9.77
C PHE A 98 -15.64 9.05 -9.01
N SER A 99 -14.95 8.49 -8.02
CA SER A 99 -15.52 7.47 -7.15
C SER A 99 -16.49 8.07 -6.12
N LEU A 100 -16.19 9.24 -5.56
CA LEU A 100 -16.95 9.83 -4.43
C LEU A 100 -17.96 10.94 -4.81
N TRP A 101 -17.84 11.55 -5.99
CA TRP A 101 -18.63 12.73 -6.39
C TRP A 101 -20.16 12.56 -6.27
N LYS A 102 -20.68 11.36 -6.55
CA LYS A 102 -22.11 11.00 -6.47
C LYS A 102 -22.44 10.18 -5.21
N GLY A 103 -21.54 10.20 -4.22
CA GLY A 103 -21.59 9.44 -2.98
C GLY A 103 -21.65 7.93 -3.21
N VAL A 104 -22.27 7.22 -2.26
CA VAL A 104 -22.35 5.75 -2.24
C VAL A 104 -22.88 5.09 -3.51
N ARG A 105 -23.58 5.82 -4.39
CA ARG A 105 -24.02 5.30 -5.69
C ARG A 105 -22.86 5.09 -6.68
N SER A 106 -21.86 5.95 -6.65
CA SER A 106 -20.66 5.82 -7.49
C SER A 106 -19.62 4.97 -6.78
N THR A 107 -19.40 5.22 -5.48
CA THR A 107 -18.50 4.41 -4.65
C THR A 107 -18.88 2.93 -4.70
N GLY A 108 -20.17 2.61 -4.53
CA GLY A 108 -20.65 1.23 -4.58
C GLY A 108 -20.40 0.54 -5.93
N LYS A 109 -20.32 1.28 -7.04
CA LYS A 109 -19.94 0.71 -8.35
C LYS A 109 -18.44 0.50 -8.49
N ALA A 110 -17.63 1.44 -7.99
CA ALA A 110 -16.17 1.31 -7.97
C ALA A 110 -15.72 0.10 -7.14
N VAL A 111 -16.31 -0.05 -5.94
CA VAL A 111 -16.01 -1.12 -4.97
C VAL A 111 -16.21 -2.53 -5.53
N TRP A 112 -17.12 -2.73 -6.50
CA TRP A 112 -17.24 -4.03 -7.17
C TRP A 112 -15.95 -4.48 -7.86
N ILE A 113 -15.15 -3.55 -8.37
CA ILE A 113 -13.85 -3.84 -8.98
C ILE A 113 -12.76 -3.77 -7.91
N THR A 114 -12.70 -2.67 -7.17
CA THR A 114 -11.58 -2.37 -6.28
C THR A 114 -11.52 -3.32 -5.07
N ALA A 115 -12.65 -3.82 -4.56
CA ALA A 115 -12.65 -4.77 -3.45
C ALA A 115 -12.45 -6.23 -3.88
N LEU A 116 -12.84 -6.60 -5.11
CA LEU A 116 -12.73 -7.99 -5.59
C LEU A 116 -11.39 -8.28 -6.27
N ALA A 117 -10.83 -7.32 -7.01
CA ALA A 117 -9.56 -7.49 -7.72
C ALA A 117 -8.40 -7.94 -6.80
N PRO A 118 -8.24 -7.40 -5.57
CA PRO A 118 -7.21 -7.86 -4.66
C PRO A 118 -7.29 -9.34 -4.31
N TYR A 119 -8.49 -9.91 -4.10
CA TYR A 119 -8.62 -11.34 -3.80
C TYR A 119 -8.19 -12.21 -4.97
N VAL A 120 -8.54 -11.82 -6.19
CA VAL A 120 -8.10 -12.52 -7.40
C VAL A 120 -6.57 -12.51 -7.50
N VAL A 121 -5.96 -11.34 -7.30
CA VAL A 121 -4.49 -11.22 -7.36
C VAL A 121 -3.82 -11.96 -6.21
N LEU A 122 -4.34 -11.90 -4.98
CA LEU A 122 -3.82 -12.63 -3.83
C LEU A 122 -3.84 -14.14 -4.08
N ILE A 123 -4.90 -14.69 -4.67
CA ILE A 123 -4.96 -16.13 -5.01
C ILE A 123 -3.92 -16.48 -6.08
N ILE A 124 -3.79 -15.66 -7.12
CA ILE A 124 -2.79 -15.87 -8.19
C ILE A 124 -1.36 -15.81 -7.62
N LEU A 125 -1.06 -14.81 -6.78
CA LEU A 125 0.23 -14.64 -6.14
C LEU A 125 0.50 -15.73 -5.10
N LEU A 126 -0.53 -16.24 -4.42
CA LEU A 126 -0.39 -17.38 -3.52
C LEU A 126 0.04 -18.63 -4.29
N VAL A 127 -0.69 -18.98 -5.35
CA VAL A 127 -0.37 -20.15 -6.20
C VAL A 127 1.04 -20.03 -6.75
N ARG A 128 1.42 -18.84 -7.24
CA ARG A 128 2.80 -18.59 -7.69
C ARG A 128 3.79 -18.71 -6.54
N GLY A 129 3.55 -18.05 -5.42
CA GLY A 129 4.43 -18.00 -4.25
C GLY A 129 4.74 -19.38 -3.69
N VAL A 130 3.72 -20.23 -3.51
CA VAL A 130 3.93 -21.60 -3.00
C VAL A 130 4.63 -22.53 -3.98
N SER A 131 4.60 -22.21 -5.29
CA SER A 131 5.32 -22.98 -6.32
C SER A 131 6.82 -22.68 -6.38
N LEU A 132 7.28 -21.62 -5.71
CA LEU A 132 8.68 -21.20 -5.74
C LEU A 132 9.55 -22.01 -4.77
N PRO A 133 10.83 -22.26 -5.10
CA PRO A 133 11.75 -22.94 -4.20
C PRO A 133 11.96 -22.13 -2.92
N GLY A 134 12.02 -22.78 -1.76
CA GLY A 134 12.19 -22.10 -0.47
C GLY A 134 10.92 -21.51 0.15
N ALA A 135 9.78 -21.49 -0.57
CA ALA A 135 8.51 -20.99 -0.05
C ALA A 135 8.05 -21.69 1.25
N ALA A 136 8.31 -23.00 1.36
CA ALA A 136 8.00 -23.78 2.56
C ALA A 136 8.74 -23.28 3.81
N ASN A 137 9.99 -22.81 3.66
CA ASN A 137 10.74 -22.22 4.79
C ASN A 137 10.12 -20.91 5.25
N GLY A 138 9.65 -20.10 4.29
CA GLY A 138 8.91 -18.87 4.56
C GLY A 138 7.61 -19.11 5.34
N ILE A 139 6.78 -20.05 4.87
CA ILE A 139 5.53 -20.42 5.55
C ILE A 139 5.82 -21.02 6.94
N ARG A 140 6.87 -21.84 7.07
CA ARG A 140 7.29 -22.37 8.36
C ARG A 140 7.71 -21.25 9.31
N TYR A 141 8.47 -20.26 8.84
CA TYR A 141 8.82 -19.09 9.63
C TYR A 141 7.57 -18.32 10.10
N TYR A 142 6.59 -18.14 9.21
CA TYR A 142 5.34 -17.45 9.53
C TYR A 142 4.50 -18.13 10.63
N LEU A 143 4.42 -19.47 10.58
CA LEU A 143 3.49 -20.23 11.42
C LEU A 143 4.13 -20.90 12.64
N THR A 144 5.46 -20.93 12.76
CA THR A 144 6.12 -21.58 13.89
C THR A 144 5.86 -20.77 15.17
N PRO A 145 5.12 -21.31 16.15
CA PRO A 145 4.73 -20.54 17.32
C PRO A 145 5.90 -20.43 18.31
N GLU A 146 6.15 -19.22 18.79
CA GLU A 146 7.12 -18.94 19.84
C GLU A 146 6.41 -18.56 21.14
N TRP A 147 5.91 -19.56 21.87
CA TRP A 147 5.05 -19.37 23.05
C TRP A 147 5.64 -18.47 24.14
N HIS A 148 6.97 -18.46 24.27
CA HIS A 148 7.67 -17.61 25.23
C HIS A 148 7.48 -16.10 24.95
N LYS A 149 7.17 -15.71 23.69
CA LYS A 149 6.89 -14.31 23.33
C LYS A 149 5.57 -13.82 23.92
N LEU A 150 4.62 -14.70 24.23
CA LEU A 150 3.33 -14.31 24.82
C LEU A 150 3.44 -13.76 26.25
N TYR A 151 4.56 -14.02 26.95
CA TYR A 151 4.84 -13.41 28.25
C TYR A 151 5.19 -11.92 28.14
N ASN A 152 5.57 -11.44 26.95
CA ASN A 152 5.87 -10.04 26.71
C ASN A 152 4.57 -9.27 26.46
N SER A 153 4.28 -8.28 27.30
CA SER A 153 3.08 -7.42 27.16
C SER A 153 3.05 -6.66 25.83
N LYS A 154 4.21 -6.39 25.22
CA LYS A 154 4.30 -5.72 23.91
C LYS A 154 3.53 -6.50 22.83
N VAL A 155 3.58 -7.83 22.84
CA VAL A 155 2.86 -8.67 21.85
C VAL A 155 1.35 -8.43 21.90
N TRP A 156 0.80 -8.23 23.10
CA TRP A 156 -0.63 -7.95 23.28
C TRP A 156 -1.01 -6.52 22.88
N ILE A 157 -0.12 -5.56 23.15
CA ILE A 157 -0.30 -4.17 22.70
C ILE A 157 -0.31 -4.12 21.16
N ASP A 158 0.65 -4.79 20.52
CA ASP A 158 0.76 -4.86 19.06
C ASP A 158 -0.47 -5.58 18.47
N ALA A 159 -0.93 -6.68 19.06
CA ALA A 159 -2.14 -7.39 18.63
C ALA A 159 -3.41 -6.53 18.75
N ALA A 160 -3.57 -5.81 19.86
CA ALA A 160 -4.70 -4.90 20.08
C ALA A 160 -4.68 -3.72 19.11
N ALA A 161 -3.51 -3.12 18.89
CA ALA A 161 -3.32 -2.06 17.91
C ALA A 161 -3.63 -2.56 16.49
N GLN A 162 -3.13 -3.74 16.11
CA GLN A 162 -3.35 -4.33 14.79
C GLN A 162 -4.84 -4.53 14.51
N ILE A 163 -5.60 -5.15 15.42
CA ILE A 163 -7.03 -5.39 15.18
C ILE A 163 -7.85 -4.09 15.19
N PHE A 164 -7.48 -3.12 16.04
CA PHE A 164 -8.12 -1.80 16.09
C PHE A 164 -7.90 -1.03 14.77
N PHE A 165 -6.67 -0.88 14.31
CA PHE A 165 -6.38 -0.16 13.07
C PHE A 165 -6.79 -0.93 11.81
N SER A 166 -6.83 -2.27 11.85
CA SER A 166 -7.27 -3.09 10.73
C SER A 166 -8.79 -3.02 10.50
N LEU A 167 -9.61 -3.08 11.56
CA LEU A 167 -11.08 -2.94 11.44
C LEU A 167 -11.54 -1.48 11.37
N GLY A 168 -10.78 -0.56 11.97
CA GLY A 168 -11.06 0.88 11.98
C GLY A 168 -12.35 1.32 12.69
N PRO A 169 -12.77 0.73 13.83
CA PRO A 169 -13.94 1.22 14.55
C PRO A 169 -13.68 2.62 15.12
N GLY A 170 -14.71 3.47 15.14
CA GLY A 170 -14.63 4.81 15.73
C GLY A 170 -14.10 5.92 14.80
N PHE A 171 -13.66 5.60 13.58
CA PHE A 171 -13.25 6.60 12.58
C PHE A 171 -14.43 7.22 11.79
N GLY A 172 -15.67 6.95 12.18
CA GLY A 172 -16.86 7.49 11.50
C GLY A 172 -17.18 6.86 10.13
N THR A 173 -16.23 6.17 9.49
CA THR A 173 -16.44 5.49 8.20
C THR A 173 -17.57 4.47 8.24
N LEU A 174 -17.53 3.53 9.20
CA LEU A 174 -18.58 2.53 9.36
C LEU A 174 -19.93 3.16 9.70
N LEU A 175 -19.94 4.27 10.44
CA LEU A 175 -21.15 5.02 10.77
C LEU A 175 -21.76 5.65 9.52
N ALA A 176 -20.95 6.34 8.71
CA ALA A 176 -21.38 6.97 7.47
C ALA A 176 -21.86 5.93 6.44
N LEU A 177 -21.15 4.81 6.27
CA LEU A 177 -21.60 3.75 5.37
C LEU A 177 -22.91 3.10 5.85
N SER A 178 -23.06 2.92 7.17
CA SER A 178 -24.27 2.35 7.75
C SER A 178 -25.47 3.30 7.71
N SER A 179 -25.27 4.63 7.64
CA SER A 179 -26.38 5.59 7.55
C SER A 179 -27.15 5.47 6.22
N TYR A 180 -26.52 4.89 5.20
CA TYR A 180 -27.14 4.60 3.90
C TYR A 180 -27.88 3.25 3.86
N ASN A 181 -27.82 2.43 4.90
CA ASN A 181 -28.49 1.14 4.94
C ASN A 181 -30.01 1.27 5.14
N LYS A 182 -30.74 0.22 4.77
CA LYS A 182 -32.16 0.08 5.13
C LYS A 182 -32.29 -0.02 6.66
N PHE A 183 -33.34 0.59 7.20
CA PHE A 183 -33.59 0.62 8.64
C PHE A 183 -33.65 -0.78 9.29
N ASN A 184 -34.26 -1.77 8.63
CA ASN A 184 -34.37 -3.15 9.11
C ASN A 184 -33.27 -4.08 8.59
N ASN A 185 -32.13 -3.54 8.16
CA ASN A 185 -31.01 -4.38 7.71
C ASN A 185 -30.37 -5.14 8.88
N ASN A 186 -29.97 -6.39 8.66
CA ASN A 186 -29.32 -7.19 9.70
C ASN A 186 -27.84 -6.79 9.84
N CYS A 187 -27.59 -5.66 10.49
CA CYS A 187 -26.24 -5.13 10.70
C CYS A 187 -25.34 -6.03 11.55
N TYR A 188 -25.92 -6.86 12.43
CA TYR A 188 -25.16 -7.83 13.24
C TYR A 188 -24.46 -8.87 12.36
N ARG A 189 -25.19 -9.45 11.40
CA ARG A 189 -24.63 -10.40 10.44
C ARG A 189 -23.53 -9.76 9.60
N ASP A 190 -23.77 -8.55 9.11
CA ASP A 190 -22.83 -7.83 8.26
C ASP A 190 -21.53 -7.51 9.00
N ALA A 191 -21.63 -7.08 10.26
CA ALA A 191 -20.47 -6.80 11.11
C ALA A 191 -19.63 -8.07 11.38
N LEU A 192 -20.28 -9.19 11.72
CA LEU A 192 -19.59 -10.46 11.97
C LEU A 192 -18.88 -10.97 10.71
N LEU A 193 -19.57 -10.93 9.57
CA LEU A 193 -19.02 -11.39 8.29
C LEU A 193 -17.83 -10.51 7.85
N THR A 194 -18.00 -9.19 7.89
CA THR A 194 -16.95 -8.23 7.50
C THR A 194 -15.70 -8.37 8.37
N SER A 195 -15.87 -8.51 9.68
CA SER A 195 -14.76 -8.68 10.61
C SER A 195 -14.02 -10.00 10.37
N THR A 196 -14.77 -11.09 10.11
CA THR A 196 -14.18 -12.40 9.81
C THR A 196 -13.40 -12.36 8.49
N ILE A 197 -13.97 -11.77 7.44
CA ILE A 197 -13.30 -11.63 6.14
C ILE A 197 -12.03 -10.80 6.27
N ASN A 198 -12.05 -9.68 7.01
CA ASN A 198 -10.87 -8.86 7.25
C ASN A 198 -9.71 -9.67 7.89
N CYS A 199 -10.01 -10.45 8.93
CA CYS A 199 -9.00 -11.28 9.60
C CYS A 199 -8.47 -12.41 8.68
N LEU A 200 -9.37 -13.10 7.96
CA LEU A 200 -8.99 -14.14 7.01
C LEU A 200 -8.15 -13.60 5.85
N THR A 201 -8.46 -12.39 5.38
CA THR A 201 -7.70 -11.73 4.31
C THR A 201 -6.30 -11.38 4.79
N SER A 202 -6.16 -10.86 6.01
CA SER A 202 -4.84 -10.61 6.63
C SER A 202 -4.03 -11.89 6.77
N PHE A 203 -4.67 -12.99 7.18
CA PHE A 203 -4.04 -14.30 7.28
C PHE A 203 -3.59 -14.83 5.90
N LEU A 204 -4.45 -14.74 4.88
CA LEU A 204 -4.15 -15.12 3.50
C LEU A 204 -2.98 -14.29 2.93
N ALA A 205 -3.01 -12.97 3.13
CA ALA A 205 -1.92 -12.09 2.73
C ALA A 205 -0.60 -12.49 3.39
N GLY A 206 -0.63 -12.91 4.67
CA GLY A 206 0.52 -13.50 5.36
C GLY A 206 1.17 -14.66 4.58
N PHE A 207 0.39 -15.62 4.08
CA PHE A 207 0.94 -16.70 3.24
C PHE A 207 1.57 -16.18 1.94
N VAL A 208 0.94 -15.21 1.29
CA VAL A 208 1.49 -14.59 0.06
C VAL A 208 2.83 -13.91 0.38
N ILE A 209 2.87 -13.03 1.38
CA ILE A 209 4.08 -12.37 1.90
C ILE A 209 5.20 -13.37 2.20
N PHE A 210 4.94 -14.32 3.08
CA PHE A 210 5.99 -15.20 3.58
C PHE A 210 6.43 -16.27 2.58
N SER A 211 5.57 -16.71 1.66
CA SER A 211 5.99 -17.62 0.58
C SER A 211 7.04 -16.98 -0.35
N VAL A 212 6.82 -15.71 -0.74
CA VAL A 212 7.76 -14.95 -1.58
C VAL A 212 9.03 -14.58 -0.79
N LEU A 213 8.92 -14.20 0.48
CA LEU A 213 10.08 -13.96 1.35
C LEU A 213 10.94 -15.22 1.53
N GLY A 214 10.32 -16.38 1.70
CA GLY A 214 11.03 -17.67 1.78
C GLY A 214 11.82 -17.99 0.51
N TYR A 215 11.24 -17.70 -0.65
CA TYR A 215 11.93 -17.78 -1.94
C TYR A 215 13.12 -16.82 -2.02
N MET A 216 12.92 -15.56 -1.62
CA MET A 216 14.01 -14.57 -1.63
C MET A 216 15.16 -14.93 -0.68
N ALA A 217 14.85 -15.40 0.52
CA ALA A 217 15.84 -15.93 1.46
C ALA A 217 16.63 -17.09 0.86
N HIS A 218 15.96 -17.99 0.13
CA HIS A 218 16.60 -19.11 -0.56
C HIS A 218 17.51 -18.65 -1.70
N VAL A 219 17.09 -17.68 -2.53
CA VAL A 219 17.89 -17.14 -3.65
C VAL A 219 19.11 -16.36 -3.16
N GLN A 220 18.96 -15.57 -2.09
CA GLN A 220 20.04 -14.75 -1.56
C GLN A 220 20.97 -15.47 -0.57
N HIS A 221 20.66 -16.73 -0.22
CA HIS A 221 21.36 -17.46 0.85
C HIS A 221 21.41 -16.70 2.18
N LYS A 222 20.31 -16.02 2.54
CA LYS A 222 20.16 -15.23 3.78
C LYS A 222 19.03 -15.77 4.64
N SER A 223 19.01 -15.39 5.92
CA SER A 223 17.84 -15.66 6.76
C SER A 223 16.67 -14.77 6.34
N ILE A 224 15.43 -15.21 6.62
CA ILE A 224 14.21 -14.46 6.31
C ILE A 224 14.23 -13.09 7.02
N GLU A 225 14.78 -13.02 8.23
CA GLU A 225 14.94 -11.79 9.02
C GLU A 225 15.84 -10.76 8.36
N GLN A 226 16.86 -11.19 7.60
CA GLN A 226 17.78 -10.28 6.91
C GLN A 226 17.21 -9.75 5.60
N VAL A 227 16.18 -10.40 5.06
CA VAL A 227 15.53 -10.03 3.79
C VAL A 227 14.27 -9.20 4.03
N GLY A 228 13.57 -9.45 5.14
CA GLY A 228 12.36 -8.74 5.51
C GLY A 228 12.64 -7.31 5.97
N LEU A 229 12.26 -6.32 5.16
CA LEU A 229 12.04 -4.95 5.62
C LEU A 229 10.62 -4.82 6.18
N GLU A 230 10.43 -3.96 7.17
CA GLU A 230 9.09 -3.58 7.64
C GLU A 230 8.52 -2.40 6.82
N GLY A 231 7.21 -2.21 6.89
CA GLY A 231 6.52 -1.07 6.28
C GLY A 231 6.62 -1.03 4.75
N PRO A 232 6.69 0.18 4.14
CA PRO A 232 6.71 0.37 2.68
C PRO A 232 7.88 -0.34 1.99
N GLY A 233 9.01 -0.52 2.67
CA GLY A 233 10.19 -1.21 2.10
C GLY A 233 9.88 -2.65 1.68
N LEU A 234 9.01 -3.35 2.41
CA LEU A 234 8.60 -4.71 2.04
C LEU A 234 7.95 -4.75 0.66
N VAL A 235 7.07 -3.79 0.40
CA VAL A 235 6.20 -3.74 -0.78
C VAL A 235 6.87 -3.07 -1.98
N PHE A 236 7.74 -2.08 -1.74
CA PHE A 236 8.37 -1.30 -2.81
C PHE A 236 9.84 -1.67 -3.08
N ILE A 237 10.47 -2.47 -2.22
CA ILE A 237 11.84 -2.96 -2.42
C ILE A 237 11.85 -4.49 -2.53
N VAL A 238 11.50 -5.20 -1.46
CA VAL A 238 11.69 -6.66 -1.37
C VAL A 238 10.82 -7.42 -2.37
N TYR A 239 9.55 -7.01 -2.51
CA TYR A 239 8.62 -7.63 -3.45
C TYR A 239 8.99 -7.41 -4.93
N PRO A 240 9.27 -6.16 -5.37
CA PRO A 240 9.71 -5.90 -6.73
C PRO A 240 11.02 -6.60 -7.06
N GLU A 241 11.92 -6.70 -6.07
CA GLU A 241 13.15 -7.48 -6.17
C GLU A 241 12.87 -8.96 -6.40
N ALA A 242 11.93 -9.57 -5.68
CA ALA A 242 11.51 -10.94 -5.90
C ALA A 242 10.90 -11.15 -7.29
N ILE A 243 9.97 -10.28 -7.68
CA ILE A 243 9.29 -10.31 -8.97
C ILE A 243 10.29 -10.22 -10.13
N ALA A 244 11.33 -9.39 -9.99
CA ALA A 244 12.36 -9.22 -11.02
C ALA A 244 13.12 -10.52 -11.34
N THR A 245 13.22 -11.45 -10.39
CA THR A 245 13.87 -12.76 -10.60
C THR A 245 12.96 -13.81 -11.25
N MET A 246 11.65 -13.55 -11.35
CA MET A 246 10.68 -14.49 -11.90
C MET A 246 10.56 -14.37 -13.42
N SER A 247 10.36 -15.49 -14.11
CA SER A 247 9.99 -15.47 -15.52
C SER A 247 8.65 -14.75 -15.73
N GLY A 248 8.58 -13.87 -16.74
CA GLY A 248 7.41 -13.02 -16.97
C GLY A 248 7.24 -11.92 -15.92
N SER A 249 8.34 -11.42 -15.34
CA SER A 249 8.36 -10.42 -14.25
C SER A 249 7.44 -9.22 -14.47
N VAL A 250 7.33 -8.72 -15.71
CA VAL A 250 6.42 -7.63 -16.10
C VAL A 250 4.97 -7.91 -15.73
N PHE A 251 4.46 -9.11 -16.05
CA PHE A 251 3.08 -9.49 -15.73
C PHE A 251 2.84 -9.48 -14.22
N TRP A 252 3.73 -10.13 -13.46
CA TRP A 252 3.63 -10.20 -12.01
C TRP A 252 3.69 -8.82 -11.35
N SER A 253 4.53 -7.93 -11.88
CA SER A 253 4.64 -6.56 -11.40
C SER A 253 3.36 -5.76 -11.64
N ILE A 254 2.77 -5.84 -12.83
CA ILE A 254 1.53 -5.11 -13.17
C ILE A 254 0.39 -5.54 -12.24
N ILE A 255 0.15 -6.84 -12.07
CA ILE A 255 -0.94 -7.32 -11.22
C ILE A 255 -0.71 -6.97 -9.74
N PHE A 256 0.54 -7.00 -9.27
CA PHE A 256 0.89 -6.67 -7.89
C PHE A 256 0.66 -5.18 -7.58
N PHE A 257 1.15 -4.27 -8.42
CA PHE A 257 0.94 -2.83 -8.20
C PHE A 257 -0.50 -2.40 -8.46
N LEU A 258 -1.20 -3.06 -9.39
CA LEU A 258 -2.64 -2.86 -9.56
C LEU A 258 -3.42 -3.26 -8.30
N MET A 259 -3.09 -4.41 -7.70
CA MET A 259 -3.66 -4.85 -6.42
C MET A 259 -3.43 -3.81 -5.32
N LEU A 260 -2.20 -3.31 -5.16
CA LEU A 260 -1.88 -2.30 -4.14
C LEU A 260 -2.67 -0.99 -4.34
N ILE A 261 -2.82 -0.55 -5.59
CA ILE A 261 -3.63 0.64 -5.91
C ILE A 261 -5.09 0.38 -5.51
N THR A 262 -5.67 -0.76 -5.90
CA THR A 262 -7.07 -1.08 -5.57
C THR A 262 -7.30 -1.22 -4.06
N LEU A 263 -6.39 -1.85 -3.32
CA LEU A 263 -6.44 -1.95 -1.86
C LEU A 263 -6.42 -0.57 -1.20
N GLY A 264 -5.54 0.33 -1.68
CA GLY A 264 -5.46 1.68 -1.13
C GLY A 264 -6.67 2.56 -1.49
N LEU A 265 -7.21 2.42 -2.70
CA LEU A 265 -8.36 3.21 -3.13
C LEU A 265 -9.59 2.93 -2.24
N ASP A 266 -9.86 1.68 -1.89
CA ASP A 266 -11.01 1.32 -1.05
C ASP A 266 -10.95 1.95 0.35
N SER A 267 -9.79 1.89 1.01
CA SER A 267 -9.60 2.54 2.32
C SER A 267 -9.75 4.07 2.22
N THR A 268 -9.24 4.66 1.14
CA THR A 268 -9.36 6.10 0.88
C THR A 268 -10.80 6.51 0.65
N PHE A 269 -11.58 5.71 -0.08
CA PHE A 269 -12.99 5.96 -0.32
C PHE A 269 -13.76 6.01 0.99
N GLY A 270 -13.55 5.04 1.88
CA GLY A 270 -14.22 4.99 3.18
C GLY A 270 -13.94 6.22 4.05
N GLY A 271 -12.65 6.54 4.26
CA GLY A 271 -12.26 7.66 5.12
C GLY A 271 -12.76 9.01 4.63
N LEU A 272 -12.64 9.28 3.32
CA LEU A 272 -13.09 10.56 2.75
C LEU A 272 -14.62 10.63 2.66
N GLU A 273 -15.31 9.52 2.33
CA GLU A 273 -16.78 9.47 2.33
C GLU A 273 -17.35 9.76 3.72
N ALA A 274 -16.69 9.31 4.79
CA ALA A 274 -17.09 9.59 6.17
C ALA A 274 -17.17 11.10 6.45
N MET A 275 -16.08 11.80 6.13
CA MET A 275 -15.98 13.25 6.31
C MET A 275 -16.93 14.02 5.38
N ILE A 276 -17.02 13.62 4.11
CA ILE A 276 -17.93 14.25 3.14
C ILE A 276 -19.39 14.10 3.59
N THR A 277 -19.77 12.90 4.03
CA THR A 277 -21.13 12.60 4.51
C THR A 277 -21.46 13.45 5.73
N ALA A 278 -20.59 13.48 6.74
CA ALA A 278 -20.80 14.29 7.94
C ALA A 278 -21.02 15.78 7.60
N LEU A 279 -20.19 16.35 6.72
CA LEU A 279 -20.30 17.76 6.32
C LEU A 279 -21.55 18.04 5.45
N CYS A 280 -21.92 17.11 4.58
CA CYS A 280 -23.13 17.23 3.77
C CYS A 280 -24.41 17.10 4.60
N ASP A 281 -24.41 16.26 5.64
CA ASP A 281 -25.55 16.06 6.53
C ASP A 281 -25.75 17.26 7.47
N GLU A 282 -24.66 17.85 7.97
CA GLU A 282 -24.70 19.07 8.81
C GLU A 282 -25.10 20.32 8.00
N TYR A 283 -24.59 20.43 6.76
CA TYR A 283 -24.82 21.59 5.87
C TYR A 283 -25.51 21.20 4.55
N PRO A 284 -26.77 20.71 4.59
CA PRO A 284 -27.42 20.10 3.43
C PRO A 284 -27.75 21.10 2.31
N ARG A 285 -28.08 22.35 2.68
CA ARG A 285 -28.47 23.39 1.70
C ARG A 285 -27.28 23.96 0.93
N THR A 286 -26.11 24.06 1.56
CA THR A 286 -24.91 24.67 0.98
C THR A 286 -24.01 23.60 0.35
N LEU A 287 -23.63 22.58 1.12
CA LEU A 287 -22.69 21.53 0.69
C LEU A 287 -23.41 20.34 0.04
N GLY A 288 -24.45 19.80 0.68
CA GLY A 288 -25.16 18.61 0.18
C GLY A 288 -25.75 18.80 -1.23
N ARG A 289 -26.39 19.95 -1.48
CA ARG A 289 -26.95 20.30 -2.80
C ARG A 289 -25.88 20.43 -3.90
N HIS A 290 -24.66 20.81 -3.55
CA HIS A 290 -23.54 21.02 -4.48
C HIS A 290 -22.40 20.02 -4.23
N ARG A 291 -22.74 18.79 -3.83
CA ARG A 291 -21.78 17.77 -3.42
C ARG A 291 -20.63 17.60 -4.41
N GLU A 292 -20.91 17.49 -5.70
CA GLU A 292 -19.89 17.27 -6.74
C GLU A 292 -18.83 18.38 -6.75
N ILE A 293 -19.25 19.63 -6.55
CA ILE A 293 -18.37 20.80 -6.48
C ILE A 293 -17.61 20.81 -5.14
N PHE A 294 -18.32 20.55 -4.04
CA PHE A 294 -17.73 20.47 -2.72
C PHE A 294 -16.61 19.41 -2.65
N VAL A 295 -16.87 18.20 -3.14
CA VAL A 295 -15.89 17.11 -3.17
C VAL A 295 -14.69 17.48 -4.04
N ALA A 296 -14.88 18.16 -5.18
CA ALA A 296 -13.77 18.62 -6.02
C ALA A 296 -12.85 19.59 -5.26
N PHE A 297 -13.41 20.60 -4.59
CA PHE A 297 -12.62 21.57 -3.81
C PHE A 297 -11.94 20.93 -2.60
N LEU A 298 -12.65 20.05 -1.91
CA LEU A 298 -12.10 19.33 -0.76
C LEU A 298 -10.90 18.47 -1.17
N LEU A 299 -11.05 17.65 -2.22
CA LEU A 299 -9.96 16.79 -2.71
C LEU A 299 -8.80 17.59 -3.28
N LEU A 300 -9.08 18.71 -3.97
CA LEU A 300 -8.03 19.63 -4.41
C LEU A 300 -7.26 20.22 -3.22
N GLY A 301 -7.96 20.62 -2.17
CA GLY A 301 -7.35 21.10 -0.92
C GLY A 301 -6.46 20.03 -0.27
N ILE A 302 -6.94 18.79 -0.15
CA ILE A 302 -6.17 17.68 0.41
C ILE A 302 -4.95 17.37 -0.48
N TYR A 303 -5.09 17.39 -1.80
CA TYR A 303 -3.99 17.21 -2.74
C TYR A 303 -2.90 18.27 -2.55
N ILE A 304 -3.27 19.56 -2.46
CA ILE A 304 -2.32 20.65 -2.21
C ILE A 304 -1.60 20.42 -0.88
N CYS A 305 -2.31 20.01 0.17
CA CYS A 305 -1.71 19.68 1.47
C CYS A 305 -0.86 18.39 1.43
N ALA A 306 -1.08 17.50 0.47
CA ALA A 306 -0.28 16.28 0.27
C ALA A 306 1.04 16.55 -0.48
N LEU A 307 1.14 17.64 -1.26
CA LEU A 307 2.34 17.98 -2.04
C LEU A 307 3.67 17.94 -1.26
N PRO A 308 3.76 18.39 0.01
CA PRO A 308 4.99 18.26 0.80
C PRO A 308 5.49 16.82 0.94
N THR A 309 4.60 15.83 0.94
CA THR A 309 4.97 14.40 1.00
C THR A 309 5.56 13.85 -0.30
N THR A 310 5.52 14.64 -1.38
CA THR A 310 6.10 14.32 -2.70
C THR A 310 7.44 15.01 -2.95
N THR A 311 8.00 15.66 -1.92
CA THR A 311 9.35 16.22 -1.93
C THR A 311 10.40 15.13 -1.71
N TYR A 312 11.68 15.49 -1.76
CA TYR A 312 12.79 14.54 -1.65
C TYR A 312 12.98 14.01 -0.23
N VAL A 313 12.48 14.71 0.80
CA VAL A 313 12.46 14.13 2.14
C VAL A 313 11.36 13.10 2.21
N SER A 314 11.74 11.86 2.49
CA SER A 314 10.80 10.82 2.89
C SER A 314 10.25 11.16 4.27
N PHE A 315 9.28 12.07 4.31
CA PHE A 315 8.52 12.42 5.52
C PHE A 315 7.94 11.15 6.15
N LEU A 316 7.66 10.13 5.34
CA LEU A 316 7.12 8.84 5.75
C LEU A 316 8.13 7.88 6.39
N ASN A 317 9.43 7.96 6.07
CA ASN A 317 10.44 7.09 6.71
C ASN A 317 10.82 7.53 8.14
N SER A 318 10.41 8.73 8.57
CA SER A 318 10.68 9.23 9.94
C SER A 318 9.52 9.01 10.92
N PHE A 319 8.34 8.57 10.44
CA PHE A 319 7.13 8.39 11.25
C PHE A 319 6.58 6.95 11.25
N LEU A 320 7.21 6.04 10.49
CA LEU A 320 6.99 4.58 10.55
C LEU A 320 8.17 3.95 11.29
#